data_AF-A0A323V669-F1
#
_entry.id   AF-A0A323V669-F1
#
_cell.length_a   1.000
_cell.length_b   1.000
_cell.length_c   1.000
_cell.angle_alpha   90.00
_cell.angle_beta   90.00
_cell.angle_gamma   90.00
#
_symmetry.space_group_name_H-M   'P 1'
#
loop_
_entity.id
_entity.type
_entity.pdbx_description
1 polymer ?
#
loop_
_entity_poly.entity_id
_entity_poly.type
_entity_poly.pdbx_seq_one_letter_code
_entity_poly.pdbx_strand_id
1 'polypeptide(L)'
;GVEDPAAVLDALLARGLAAEVAPGTEAAAEFTGTHRVQSLLLGLGELPDRPDVDGIGLLGMPALAQVPLGTYEFWQWGHLWPTLTEAAAGLAEMAAQAPQHEPEEADPVRVLDRLLRDLHRLLSVGAVYLD
;
A
#
# COMPACT_ATOMS: atom_id res chain seq x y z
N GLY A 1 -7.00 -23.54 12.30
CA GLY A 1 -5.69 -23.12 11.75
C GLY A 1 -5.42 -23.90 10.49
N VAL A 2 -4.57 -23.38 9.61
CA VAL A 2 -4.06 -24.13 8.45
C VAL A 2 -2.98 -25.10 8.94
N GLU A 3 -3.04 -26.35 8.51
CA GLU A 3 -2.00 -27.35 8.78
C GLU A 3 -0.80 -27.08 7.86
N ASP A 4 0.40 -27.02 8.43
CA ASP A 4 1.66 -26.67 7.76
C ASP A 4 1.56 -25.44 6.81
N PRO A 5 1.42 -24.23 7.37
CA PRO A 5 1.24 -23.02 6.57
C PRO A 5 2.43 -22.71 5.64
N ALA A 6 3.63 -23.22 5.95
CA ALA A 6 4.80 -23.03 5.11
C ALA A 6 4.66 -23.81 3.80
N ALA A 7 4.35 -25.11 3.88
CA ALA A 7 4.15 -25.94 2.70
C ALA A 7 3.00 -25.43 1.81
N VAL A 8 1.95 -24.89 2.43
CA VAL A 8 0.85 -24.27 1.69
C VAL A 8 1.30 -23.01 0.96
N LEU A 9 2.06 -22.13 1.61
CA LEU A 9 2.59 -20.92 0.97
C LEU A 9 3.53 -21.26 -0.19
N ASP A 10 4.44 -22.21 0.00
CA ASP A 10 5.34 -22.67 -1.07
C ASP A 10 4.56 -23.18 -2.30
N ALA A 11 3.48 -23.92 -2.07
CA ALA A 11 2.61 -24.39 -3.13
C ALA A 11 1.88 -23.25 -3.86
N LEU A 12 1.49 -22.17 -3.15
CA LEU A 12 0.88 -20.99 -3.76
C LEU A 12 1.89 -20.19 -4.59
N LEU A 13 3.10 -20.00 -4.07
CA LEU A 13 4.20 -19.35 -4.77
C LEU A 13 4.54 -20.11 -6.06
N ALA A 14 4.71 -21.44 -5.98
CA ALA A 14 5.00 -22.29 -7.13
C ALA A 14 3.90 -22.26 -8.23
N ARG A 15 2.66 -21.92 -7.85
CA ARG A 15 1.52 -21.80 -8.78
C ARG A 15 1.29 -20.37 -9.28
N GLY A 16 2.09 -19.40 -8.85
CA GLY A 16 1.89 -17.98 -9.15
C GLY A 16 0.62 -17.40 -8.53
N LEU A 17 0.12 -17.99 -7.44
CA LEU A 17 -1.07 -17.53 -6.70
C LEU A 17 -0.71 -16.61 -5.53
N ALA A 18 0.58 -16.51 -5.21
CA ALA A 18 1.13 -15.56 -4.25
C ALA A 18 2.43 -14.99 -4.83
N ALA A 19 2.79 -13.78 -4.39
CA ALA A 19 4.09 -13.18 -4.65
C ALA A 19 4.76 -12.88 -3.31
N GLU A 20 6.01 -13.30 -3.17
CA GLU A 20 6.85 -12.92 -2.04
C GLU A 20 7.69 -11.71 -2.44
N VAL A 21 7.50 -10.60 -1.74
CA VAL A 21 8.16 -9.32 -2.05
C VAL A 21 8.91 -8.87 -0.80
N ALA A 22 10.21 -9.13 -0.78
CA ALA A 22 11.11 -8.69 0.29
C ALA A 22 11.74 -7.34 -0.09
N PRO A 23 11.50 -6.25 0.68
CA PRO A 23 12.07 -4.95 0.37
C PRO A 23 13.60 -4.98 0.25
N GLY A 24 14.15 -4.21 -0.69
CA GLY A 24 15.58 -4.16 -0.97
C GLY A 24 16.14 -5.31 -1.81
N THR A 25 15.31 -6.27 -2.24
CA THR A 25 15.73 -7.33 -3.18
C THR A 25 15.51 -6.94 -4.64
N GLU A 26 16.23 -7.59 -5.55
CA GLU A 26 16.04 -7.42 -7.01
C GLU A 26 14.62 -7.80 -7.44
N ALA A 27 14.07 -8.88 -6.89
CA ALA A 27 12.71 -9.32 -7.14
C ALA A 27 11.68 -8.25 -6.72
N ALA A 28 11.91 -7.56 -5.59
CA ALA A 28 11.04 -6.46 -5.18
C ALA A 28 11.15 -5.26 -6.12
N ALA A 29 12.34 -4.92 -6.59
CA ALA A 29 12.52 -3.84 -7.58
C ALA A 29 11.83 -4.15 -8.91
N GLU A 30 11.91 -5.40 -9.39
CA GLU A 30 11.19 -5.87 -10.57
C GLU A 30 9.68 -5.79 -10.36
N PHE A 31 9.18 -6.30 -9.22
CA PHE A 31 7.77 -6.27 -8.88
C PHE A 31 7.21 -4.84 -8.84
N THR A 32 7.87 -3.92 -8.12
CA THR A 32 7.38 -2.54 -7.99
C THR A 32 7.55 -1.72 -9.25
N GLY A 33 8.50 -2.10 -10.12
CA GLY A 33 8.71 -1.48 -11.44
C GLY A 33 7.77 -2.00 -12.54
N THR A 34 6.98 -3.03 -12.28
CA THR A 34 6.09 -3.66 -13.28
C THR A 34 4.62 -3.63 -12.91
N HIS A 35 4.29 -3.47 -11.63
CA HIS A 35 2.91 -3.42 -11.16
C HIS A 35 2.49 -1.99 -10.82
N ARG A 36 1.22 -1.66 -11.08
CA ARG A 36 0.55 -0.45 -10.57
C ARG A 36 -0.57 -0.81 -9.61
N VAL A 37 -0.93 0.14 -8.75
CA VAL A 37 -2.07 -0.02 -7.84
C VAL A 37 -3.33 0.58 -8.45
N GLN A 38 -4.49 0.01 -8.11
CA GLN A 38 -5.80 0.55 -8.42
C GLN A 38 -6.69 0.49 -7.19
N SER A 39 -7.38 1.59 -6.89
CA SER A 39 -8.17 1.75 -5.68
C SER A 39 -9.64 1.42 -5.92
N LEU A 40 -10.24 0.63 -5.02
CA LEU A 40 -11.57 0.02 -5.25
C LEU A 40 -12.68 0.55 -4.35
N LEU A 41 -12.34 1.16 -3.21
CA LEU A 41 -13.29 1.57 -2.18
C LEU A 41 -13.48 3.09 -2.14
N LEU A 42 -14.21 3.60 -1.15
CA LEU A 42 -14.38 5.02 -0.90
C LEU A 42 -13.51 5.49 0.26
N GLY A 43 -13.04 6.72 0.17
CA GLY A 43 -12.37 7.41 1.26
C GLY A 43 -13.43 7.94 2.22
N LEU A 44 -13.32 7.57 3.49
CA LEU A 44 -14.22 8.00 4.56
C LEU A 44 -13.65 9.18 5.36
N GLY A 45 -12.37 9.52 5.12
CA GLY A 45 -11.63 10.56 5.84
C GLY A 45 -11.32 10.18 7.28
N GLU A 46 -10.88 11.18 8.05
CA GLU A 46 -10.48 11.02 9.44
C GLU A 46 -11.65 10.49 10.30
N LEU A 47 -11.36 9.46 11.09
CA LEU A 47 -12.34 8.83 11.95
C LEU A 47 -12.62 9.70 13.19
N PRO A 48 -13.88 10.04 13.51
CA PRO A 48 -14.21 10.96 14.60
C PRO A 48 -13.72 10.53 16.00
N ASP A 49 -13.53 9.24 16.22
CA ASP A 49 -13.08 8.65 17.49
C ASP A 49 -11.58 8.30 17.50
N ARG A 50 -10.87 8.52 16.39
CA ARG A 50 -9.44 8.20 16.22
C ARG A 50 -8.74 9.29 15.41
N PRO A 51 -8.21 10.32 16.09
CA PRO A 51 -7.38 11.34 15.45
C PRO A 51 -6.22 10.70 14.66
N ASP A 52 -5.88 11.30 13.52
CA ASP A 52 -4.78 10.87 12.63
C ASP A 52 -4.97 9.48 11.99
N VAL A 53 -6.19 8.94 12.02
CA VAL A 53 -6.55 7.67 11.37
C VAL A 53 -7.66 7.89 10.37
N ASP A 54 -7.38 7.63 9.10
CA ASP A 54 -8.34 7.73 8.01
C ASP A 54 -9.01 6.40 7.70
N GLY A 55 -10.31 6.45 7.40
CA GLY A 55 -11.11 5.30 7.02
C GLY A 55 -11.16 5.09 5.50
N ILE A 56 -11.09 3.83 5.06
CA ILE A 56 -11.37 3.40 3.69
C ILE A 56 -12.45 2.31 3.75
N GLY A 57 -13.51 2.43 2.94
CA GLY A 57 -14.63 1.50 3.01
C GLY A 57 -15.83 1.85 2.13
N LEU A 58 -17.02 1.46 2.60
CA LEU A 58 -18.30 1.73 1.95
C LEU A 58 -19.09 2.74 2.80
N LEU A 59 -19.84 3.62 2.16
CA LEU A 59 -20.69 4.59 2.85
C LEU A 59 -21.73 3.87 3.72
N GLY A 60 -21.89 4.35 4.96
CA GLY A 60 -22.83 3.79 5.93
C GLY A 60 -22.37 2.50 6.62
N MET A 61 -21.16 2.02 6.34
CA MET A 61 -20.56 0.87 6.99
C MET A 61 -19.33 1.29 7.81
N PRO A 62 -18.93 0.51 8.84
CA PRO A 62 -17.62 0.71 9.47
C PRO A 62 -16.50 0.64 8.44
N ALA A 63 -15.44 1.43 8.66
CA ALA A 63 -14.26 1.43 7.80
C ALA A 63 -13.64 0.02 7.72
N LEU A 64 -13.37 -0.43 6.49
CA LEU A 64 -12.76 -1.73 6.21
C LEU A 64 -11.24 -1.70 6.38
N ALA A 65 -10.62 -0.56 6.07
CA ALA A 65 -9.26 -0.24 6.49
C ALA A 65 -9.24 1.08 7.27
N GLN A 66 -8.33 1.15 8.25
CA GLN A 66 -8.11 2.32 9.10
C GLN A 66 -6.60 2.61 9.10
N VAL A 67 -6.17 3.61 8.36
CA VAL A 67 -4.77 3.75 7.95
C VAL A 67 -4.25 5.14 8.31
N PRO A 68 -2.94 5.31 8.55
CA PRO A 68 -2.36 6.63 8.72
C PRO A 68 -2.38 7.41 7.40
N LEU A 69 -2.22 8.73 7.48
CA LEU A 69 -2.28 9.64 6.33
C LEU A 69 -1.41 9.18 5.14
N GLY A 70 -0.15 8.81 5.37
CA GLY A 70 0.74 8.41 4.28
C GLY A 70 0.28 7.15 3.51
N THR A 71 -0.43 6.24 4.17
CA THR A 71 -1.06 5.08 3.51
C THR A 71 -2.37 5.49 2.82
N TYR A 72 -3.13 6.40 3.43
CA TYR A 72 -4.36 6.94 2.85
C TYR A 72 -4.08 7.70 1.55
N GLU A 73 -3.05 8.54 1.52
CA GLU A 73 -2.61 9.27 0.34
C GLU A 73 -2.12 8.34 -0.78
N PHE A 74 -1.40 7.26 -0.43
CA PHE A 74 -1.05 6.23 -1.39
C PHE A 74 -2.29 5.56 -2.00
N TRP A 75 -3.25 5.18 -1.16
CA TRP A 75 -4.52 4.64 -1.65
C TRP A 75 -5.26 5.66 -2.51
N GLN A 76 -5.26 6.94 -2.14
CA GLN A 76 -5.99 7.98 -2.86
C GLN A 76 -5.36 8.29 -4.22
N TRP A 77 -4.03 8.37 -4.29
CA TRP A 77 -3.32 8.91 -5.46
C TRP A 77 -2.48 7.88 -6.22
N GLY A 78 -2.13 6.75 -5.62
CA GLY A 78 -1.18 5.77 -6.19
C GLY A 78 -1.53 5.29 -7.60
N HIS A 79 -2.83 5.26 -7.93
CA HIS A 79 -3.35 4.88 -9.25
C HIS A 79 -3.00 5.87 -10.39
N LEU A 80 -2.50 7.06 -10.06
CA LEU A 80 -2.08 8.06 -11.03
C LEU A 80 -0.74 7.74 -11.68
N TRP A 81 0.04 6.82 -11.09
CA TRP A 81 1.34 6.43 -11.61
C TRP A 81 1.31 5.04 -12.27
N PRO A 82 2.06 4.87 -13.39
CA PRO A 82 2.21 3.60 -14.10
C PRO A 82 2.81 2.45 -13.29
N THR A 83 3.53 2.72 -12.20
CA THR A 83 4.18 1.68 -11.38
C THR A 83 4.20 2.07 -9.89
N LEU A 84 4.33 1.09 -8.99
CA LEU A 84 4.51 1.32 -7.55
C LEU A 84 5.79 2.13 -7.26
N THR A 85 6.86 1.90 -8.01
CA THR A 85 8.10 2.68 -7.91
C THR A 85 7.86 4.16 -8.24
N GLU A 86 7.13 4.44 -9.32
CA GLU A 86 6.79 5.82 -9.69
C GLU A 86 5.80 6.47 -8.70
N ALA A 87 4.85 5.70 -8.17
CA ALA A 87 3.94 6.18 -7.13
C ALA A 87 4.71 6.59 -5.86
N ALA A 88 5.68 5.79 -5.42
CA ALA A 88 6.50 6.12 -4.27
C ALA A 88 7.32 7.41 -4.50
N ALA A 89 7.90 7.57 -5.69
CA ALA A 89 8.63 8.78 -6.05
C ALA A 89 7.73 10.03 -6.08
N GLY A 90 6.56 9.94 -6.70
CA GLY A 90 5.61 11.05 -6.76
C GLY A 90 5.08 11.45 -5.38
N LEU A 91 4.76 10.48 -4.53
CA LEU A 91 4.33 10.76 -3.15
C LEU A 91 5.44 11.40 -2.31
N ALA A 92 6.69 10.94 -2.47
CA ALA A 92 7.85 11.56 -1.80
C ALA A 92 8.07 13.02 -2.27
N GLU A 93 7.92 13.28 -3.57
CA GLU A 93 8.00 14.63 -4.11
C GLU A 93 6.88 15.54 -3.57
N MET A 94 5.65 15.01 -3.45
CA MET A 94 4.51 15.73 -2.87
C MET A 94 4.76 16.06 -1.38
N ALA A 95 5.25 15.09 -0.60
CA ALA A 95 5.58 15.28 0.81
C ALA A 95 6.66 16.37 0.99
N ALA A 96 7.68 16.39 0.13
CA ALA A 96 8.75 17.39 0.16
C ALA A 96 8.25 18.85 -0.01
N GLN A 97 7.05 19.05 -0.59
CA GLN A 97 6.45 20.39 -0.71
C GLN A 97 5.83 20.90 0.59
N ALA A 98 5.58 20.02 1.57
CA ALA A 98 5.01 20.42 2.85
C ALA A 98 6.09 21.08 3.74
N PRO A 99 5.83 22.24 4.37
CA PRO A 99 6.85 22.95 5.17
C PRO A 99 7.39 22.22 6.39
N GLN A 100 6.70 21.16 6.85
CA GLN A 100 7.00 20.43 8.09
C GLN A 100 7.03 18.91 7.85
N HIS A 101 7.38 18.46 6.64
CA HIS A 101 7.51 17.03 6.37
C HIS A 101 8.70 16.44 7.14
N GLU A 102 8.56 15.17 7.51
CA GLU A 102 9.69 14.40 8.03
C GLU A 102 10.59 13.95 6.87
N PRO A 103 11.93 13.94 7.02
CA PRO A 103 12.84 13.58 5.93
C PRO A 103 12.55 12.21 5.29
N GLU A 104 12.02 11.26 6.06
CA GLU A 104 11.64 9.93 5.60
C GLU A 104 10.39 9.92 4.70
N GLU A 105 9.53 10.94 4.81
CA GLU A 105 8.36 11.11 3.94
C GLU A 105 8.76 11.61 2.55
N ALA A 106 9.90 12.31 2.45
CA ALA A 106 10.49 12.80 1.22
C ALA A 106 11.54 11.86 0.60
N ASP A 107 11.81 10.71 1.22
CA ASP A 107 12.72 9.69 0.68
C ASP A 107 11.92 8.63 -0.09
N PRO A 108 12.05 8.55 -1.44
CA PRO A 108 11.27 7.63 -2.26
C PRO A 108 11.53 6.15 -1.91
N VAL A 109 12.72 5.80 -1.45
CA VAL A 109 13.03 4.42 -1.02
C VAL A 109 12.28 4.10 0.26
N ARG A 110 12.25 5.02 1.23
CA ARG A 110 11.50 4.85 2.49
C ARG A 110 10.01 4.81 2.26
N VAL A 111 9.50 5.65 1.37
CA VAL A 111 8.09 5.63 0.96
C VAL A 111 7.78 4.26 0.36
N LEU A 112 8.53 3.78 -0.65
CA LEU A 112 8.27 2.47 -1.28
C LEU A 112 8.27 1.33 -0.26
N ASP A 113 9.24 1.34 0.67
CA ASP A 113 9.35 0.39 1.77
C ASP A 113 8.10 0.38 2.67
N ARG A 114 7.55 1.57 2.98
CA ARG A 114 6.28 1.72 3.71
C ARG A 114 5.12 1.18 2.89
N LEU A 115 5.04 1.56 1.60
CA LEU A 115 3.96 1.13 0.71
C LEU A 115 3.88 -0.40 0.62
N LEU A 116 5.02 -1.09 0.45
CA LEU A 116 5.05 -2.55 0.39
C LEU A 116 4.53 -3.21 1.68
N ARG A 117 4.80 -2.62 2.85
CA ARG A 117 4.28 -3.11 4.13
C ARG A 117 2.76 -2.91 4.23
N ASP A 118 2.26 -1.78 3.77
CA ASP A 118 0.84 -1.44 3.83
C ASP A 118 -0.01 -2.13 2.76
N LEU A 119 0.60 -2.47 1.62
CA LEU A 119 -0.08 -3.02 0.47
C LEU A 119 -0.78 -4.34 0.79
N HIS A 120 -0.13 -5.22 1.57
CA HIS A 120 -0.75 -6.47 2.02
C HIS A 120 -2.04 -6.22 2.81
N ARG A 121 -2.05 -5.19 3.67
CA ARG A 121 -3.23 -4.81 4.45
C ARG A 121 -4.37 -4.33 3.55
N LEU A 122 -4.07 -3.48 2.57
CA LEU A 122 -5.06 -2.94 1.64
C LEU A 122 -5.62 -4.04 0.71
N LEU A 123 -4.76 -4.93 0.20
CA LEU A 123 -5.16 -6.08 -0.62
C LEU A 123 -6.08 -7.03 0.16
N SER A 124 -5.76 -7.31 1.43
CA SER A 124 -6.51 -8.27 2.26
C SER A 124 -7.96 -7.87 2.51
N VAL A 125 -8.27 -6.57 2.45
CA VAL A 125 -9.65 -6.05 2.60
C VAL A 125 -10.28 -5.63 1.28
N GLY A 126 -9.61 -5.87 0.15
CA GLY A 126 -10.08 -5.45 -1.17
C GLY A 126 -10.14 -3.94 -1.36
N ALA A 127 -9.31 -3.17 -0.63
CA ALA A 127 -9.22 -1.72 -0.80
C ALA A 127 -8.50 -1.33 -2.09
N VAL A 128 -7.62 -2.22 -2.57
CA VAL A 128 -6.86 -2.07 -3.81
C VAL A 128 -6.73 -3.41 -4.54
N TYR A 129 -6.34 -3.35 -5.82
CA TYR A 129 -5.72 -4.45 -6.54
C TYR A 129 -4.43 -3.98 -7.23
N LEU A 130 -3.62 -4.94 -7.69
CA LEU A 130 -2.44 -4.68 -8.52
C LEU A 130 -2.68 -5.15 -9.96
N ASP A 131 -2.24 -4.34 -10.91
CA ASP A 131 -2.27 -4.58 -12.36
C ASP A 131 -0.85 -4.62 -12.91
#